data_AF-A0A6B2G2D3-F1
#
_entry.id   AF-A0A6B2G2D3-F1
#
_cell.length_a   1.000
_cell.length_b   1.000
_cell.length_c   1.000
_cell.angle_alpha   90.00
_cell.angle_beta   90.00
_cell.angle_gamma   90.00
#
_symmetry.space_group_name_H-M   'P 1'
#
loop_
_entity.id
_entity.type
_entity.pdbx_description
1 polymer ?
#
loop_
_entity_poly.entity_id
_entity_poly.type
_entity_poly.pdbx_seq_one_letter_code
_entity_poly.pdbx_strand_id
1 'polypeptide(L)'
;ENMTSGIVAVVVTTFIIVIFGEVIPQSICARYGLLIGAKTRYFSWFVIFLTLPLCYPLGKLLDFIIGHETPIVYNRNQLLEVVRLNCEGNLEADEAGIIFGALKFKSKTVYDIMTPLEQCFMVNENSVLNFKTISDIVKSGYSRIPVYSNFKVNIIGLLHIKDLAFIDPDDTIPLSSVLNFYSHALIKVFYDTKLDVVFQEFK
;
A
#
# COMPACT_ATOMS: atom_id res chain seq x y z
N GLU A 1 29.23 38.60 -54.90
CA GLU A 1 28.26 38.42 -53.79
C GLU A 1 27.39 37.22 -54.11
N ASN A 2 27.09 36.32 -53.15
CA ASN A 2 25.98 35.34 -53.13
C ASN A 2 26.26 34.06 -52.29
N MET A 3 27.51 33.79 -51.89
CA MET A 3 27.80 32.60 -51.06
C MET A 3 27.30 32.73 -49.61
N THR A 4 27.36 33.93 -49.03
CA THR A 4 26.86 34.22 -47.67
C THR A 4 25.34 34.09 -47.59
N SER A 5 24.60 34.49 -48.65
CA SER A 5 23.15 34.37 -48.71
C SER A 5 22.68 32.92 -48.74
N GLY A 6 23.40 32.03 -49.45
CA GLY A 6 23.06 30.61 -49.51
C GLY A 6 23.20 29.89 -48.17
N ILE A 7 24.31 30.11 -47.45
CA ILE A 7 24.53 29.50 -46.13
C ILE A 7 23.51 30.04 -45.11
N VAL A 8 23.26 31.36 -45.13
CA VAL A 8 22.25 31.98 -44.25
C VAL A 8 20.86 31.43 -44.55
N ALA A 9 20.49 31.29 -45.83
CA ALA A 9 19.20 30.71 -46.22
C ALA A 9 19.05 29.26 -45.74
N VAL A 10 20.08 28.42 -45.88
CA VAL A 10 20.04 27.03 -45.41
C VAL A 10 19.91 26.97 -43.89
N VAL A 11 20.69 27.75 -43.15
CA VAL A 11 20.65 27.75 -41.68
C VAL A 11 19.29 28.24 -41.17
N VAL A 12 18.78 29.35 -41.70
CA VAL A 12 17.49 29.92 -41.29
C VAL A 12 16.34 28.97 -41.63
N THR A 13 16.34 28.40 -42.85
CA THR A 13 15.29 27.48 -43.28
C THR A 13 15.30 26.20 -42.44
N THR A 14 16.49 25.66 -42.15
CA THR A 14 16.63 24.46 -41.30
C THR A 14 16.11 24.74 -39.89
N PHE A 15 16.48 25.88 -39.30
CA PHE A 15 16.02 26.24 -37.96
C PHE A 15 14.50 26.39 -37.88
N ILE A 16 13.89 27.02 -38.88
CA ILE A 16 12.43 27.16 -38.98
C ILE A 16 11.76 25.78 -39.11
N ILE A 17 12.23 24.92 -40.00
CA ILE A 17 11.65 23.58 -40.20
C ILE A 17 11.78 22.74 -38.91
N VAL A 18 12.91 22.81 -38.22
CA VAL A 18 13.11 22.09 -36.95
C VAL A 18 12.14 22.60 -35.88
N ILE A 19 12.01 23.91 -35.70
CA ILE A 19 11.12 24.46 -34.67
C ILE A 19 9.64 24.12 -34.96
N PHE A 20 9.18 24.43 -36.18
CA PHE A 20 7.76 24.31 -36.51
C PHE A 20 7.34 22.89 -36.92
N GLY A 21 8.25 22.14 -37.55
CA GLY A 21 7.98 20.79 -38.04
C GLY A 21 8.25 19.68 -37.03
N GLU A 22 9.19 19.90 -36.10
CA GLU A 22 9.64 18.85 -35.17
C GLU A 22 9.39 19.23 -33.72
N VAL A 23 10.01 20.32 -33.23
CA VAL A 23 10.03 20.66 -31.80
C VAL A 23 8.64 20.98 -31.26
N ILE A 24 7.86 21.83 -31.94
CA ILE A 24 6.52 22.21 -31.49
C ILE A 24 5.55 21.01 -31.54
N PRO A 25 5.41 20.28 -32.66
CA PRO A 25 4.52 19.12 -32.71
C PRO A 25 4.90 18.03 -31.71
N GLN A 26 6.19 17.74 -31.54
CA GLN A 26 6.68 16.73 -30.60
C GLN A 26 6.38 17.13 -29.15
N SER A 27 6.55 18.41 -28.79
CA SER A 27 6.24 18.91 -27.45
C SER A 27 4.75 18.82 -27.13
N ILE A 28 3.87 19.12 -28.09
CA ILE A 28 2.42 18.99 -27.93
C ILE A 28 2.02 17.52 -27.77
N CYS A 29 2.59 16.63 -28.59
CA CYS A 29 2.33 15.18 -28.50
C CYS A 29 2.86 14.57 -27.20
N ALA A 30 3.99 15.06 -26.67
CA ALA A 30 4.52 14.60 -25.39
C ALA A 30 3.57 14.94 -24.22
N ARG A 31 2.92 16.11 -24.25
CA ARG A 31 2.01 16.55 -23.17
C ARG A 31 0.57 16.06 -23.32
N TYR A 32 0.05 16.03 -24.54
CA TYR A 32 -1.36 15.71 -24.84
C TYR A 32 -1.52 14.42 -25.66
N GLY A 33 -0.50 13.56 -25.71
CA GLY A 33 -0.46 12.37 -26.55
C GLY A 33 -1.66 11.45 -26.37
N LEU A 34 -2.13 11.24 -25.12
CA LEU A 34 -3.31 10.42 -24.84
C LEU A 34 -4.58 11.01 -25.47
N LEU A 35 -4.80 12.32 -25.33
CA LEU A 35 -6.00 13.00 -25.84
C LEU A 35 -6.02 13.06 -27.37
N ILE A 36 -4.87 13.39 -27.98
CA ILE A 36 -4.70 13.44 -29.44
C ILE A 36 -4.82 12.03 -30.03
N GLY A 37 -4.21 11.03 -29.39
CA GLY A 37 -4.29 9.64 -29.79
C GLY A 37 -5.71 9.08 -29.73
N ALA A 38 -6.46 9.40 -28.67
CA ALA A 38 -7.85 8.99 -28.54
C ALA A 38 -8.73 9.59 -29.65
N LYS A 39 -8.56 10.88 -29.95
CA LYS A 39 -9.33 11.58 -30.99
C LYS A 39 -8.98 11.14 -32.42
N THR A 40 -7.73 10.71 -32.64
CA THR A 40 -7.18 10.36 -33.96
C THR A 40 -7.15 8.85 -34.21
N ARG A 41 -7.84 8.05 -33.36
CA ARG A 41 -7.76 6.59 -33.34
C ARG A 41 -7.85 5.92 -34.71
N TYR A 42 -8.82 6.30 -35.54
CA TYR A 42 -9.03 5.67 -36.86
C TYR A 42 -7.88 5.97 -37.83
N PHE A 43 -7.37 7.20 -37.84
CA PHE A 43 -6.24 7.58 -38.67
C PHE A 43 -4.95 6.90 -38.21
N SER A 44 -4.70 6.86 -36.89
CA SER A 44 -3.55 6.14 -36.34
C SER A 44 -3.56 4.65 -36.69
N TRP A 45 -4.72 4.00 -36.62
CA TRP A 45 -4.86 2.60 -37.01
C TRP A 45 -4.58 2.36 -38.49
N PHE A 46 -5.05 3.26 -39.36
CA PHE A 46 -4.75 3.20 -40.79
C PHE A 46 -3.25 3.31 -41.08
N VAL A 47 -2.56 4.27 -40.44
CA VAL A 47 -1.11 4.45 -40.59
C VAL A 47 -0.36 3.22 -40.07
N ILE A 48 -0.75 2.68 -38.92
CA ILE A 48 -0.15 1.44 -38.37
C ILE A 48 -0.32 0.29 -39.36
N PHE A 49 -1.52 0.08 -39.91
CA PHE A 49 -1.77 -0.99 -40.87
C PHE A 49 -0.89 -0.86 -42.13
N LEU A 50 -0.72 0.37 -42.62
CA LEU A 50 0.11 0.67 -43.79
C LEU A 50 1.60 0.44 -43.53
N THR A 51 2.10 0.80 -42.35
CA THR A 51 3.53 0.68 -42.00
C THR A 51 3.91 -0.69 -41.43
N LEU A 52 2.93 -1.47 -40.96
CA LEU A 52 3.11 -2.81 -40.40
C LEU A 52 3.98 -3.77 -41.25
N PRO A 53 3.78 -3.92 -42.57
CA PRO A 53 4.59 -4.84 -43.39
C PRO A 53 6.09 -4.51 -43.38
N LEU A 54 6.45 -3.24 -43.14
CA LEU A 54 7.83 -2.78 -43.09
C LEU A 54 8.36 -2.73 -41.63
N CYS A 55 7.55 -2.26 -40.69
CA CYS A 55 7.94 -2.14 -39.28
C CYS A 55 8.10 -3.50 -38.58
N TYR A 56 7.29 -4.51 -38.92
CA TYR A 56 7.37 -5.83 -38.28
C TYR A 56 8.72 -6.55 -38.50
N PRO A 57 9.25 -6.69 -39.73
CA PRO A 57 10.55 -7.33 -39.93
C PRO A 57 11.71 -6.50 -39.35
N LEU A 58 11.62 -5.16 -39.40
CA LEU A 58 12.61 -4.28 -38.78
C LEU A 58 12.63 -4.42 -37.26
N GLY A 59 11.47 -4.47 -36.61
CA GLY A 59 11.37 -4.71 -35.17
C GLY A 59 11.94 -6.07 -34.78
N LYS A 60 11.59 -7.13 -35.52
CA LYS A 60 12.12 -8.48 -35.28
C LYS A 60 13.64 -8.56 -35.46
N LEU A 61 14.19 -7.82 -36.43
CA LEU A 61 15.65 -7.73 -36.63
C LEU A 61 16.30 -6.98 -35.46
N LEU A 62 15.69 -5.90 -34.99
CA LEU A 62 16.19 -5.12 -33.85
C LEU A 62 16.18 -5.96 -32.56
N ASP A 63 15.08 -6.67 -32.30
CA ASP A 63 14.95 -7.58 -31.16
C ASP A 63 15.97 -8.73 -31.21
N PHE A 64 16.34 -9.17 -32.42
CA PHE A 64 17.37 -10.19 -32.61
C PHE A 64 18.79 -9.65 -32.31
N ILE A 65 19.06 -8.38 -32.65
CA ILE A 65 20.37 -7.75 -32.47
C ILE A 65 20.57 -7.27 -31.02
N ILE A 66 19.56 -6.64 -30.43
CA ILE A 66 19.63 -5.99 -29.11
C ILE A 66 19.18 -6.94 -27.99
N GLY A 67 18.35 -7.94 -28.31
CA GLY A 67 17.68 -8.79 -27.34
C GLY A 67 16.28 -8.26 -26.99
N HIS A 68 15.39 -9.14 -26.55
CA HIS A 68 14.05 -8.76 -26.12
C HIS A 68 14.11 -7.87 -24.87
N GLU A 69 13.41 -6.74 -24.89
CA GLU A 69 13.03 -6.02 -23.67
C GLU A 69 12.12 -6.94 -22.85
N THR A 70 12.67 -7.61 -21.84
CA THR A 70 11.83 -8.29 -20.86
C THR A 70 10.98 -7.24 -20.16
N PRO A 71 9.64 -7.42 -20.04
CA PRO A 71 8.82 -6.49 -19.28
C PRO A 71 9.44 -6.33 -17.89
N ILE A 72 9.68 -5.09 -17.48
CA ILE A 72 10.38 -4.77 -16.24
C ILE A 72 9.54 -5.30 -15.08
N VAL A 73 9.90 -6.48 -14.55
CA VAL A 73 9.30 -7.00 -13.33
C VAL A 73 9.95 -6.26 -12.18
N TYR A 74 9.32 -5.17 -11.74
CA TYR A 74 9.80 -4.40 -10.61
C TYR A 74 9.80 -5.28 -9.36
N ASN A 75 10.99 -5.48 -8.79
CA ASN A 75 11.10 -6.06 -7.46
C ASN A 75 10.52 -5.07 -6.43
N ARG A 76 10.10 -5.56 -5.25
CA ARG A 76 9.51 -4.72 -4.18
C ARG A 76 10.40 -3.51 -3.85
N ASN A 77 11.72 -3.71 -3.78
CA ASN A 77 12.66 -2.63 -3.47
C ASN A 77 12.71 -1.57 -4.58
N GLN A 78 12.62 -1.98 -5.85
CA GLN A 78 12.56 -1.07 -6.99
C GLN A 78 11.22 -0.31 -7.01
N LEU A 79 10.11 -0.99 -6.70
CA LEU A 79 8.80 -0.34 -6.60
C LEU A 79 8.78 0.70 -5.48
N LEU A 80 9.40 0.39 -4.33
CA LEU A 80 9.57 1.33 -3.23
C LEU A 80 10.38 2.56 -3.66
N GLU A 81 11.45 2.36 -4.44
CA GLU A 81 12.28 3.45 -4.96
C GLU A 81 11.53 4.32 -5.96
N VAL A 82 10.77 3.71 -6.88
CA VAL A 82 9.88 4.45 -7.80
C VAL A 82 8.88 5.30 -7.02
N VAL A 83 8.24 4.75 -5.99
CA VAL A 83 7.31 5.52 -5.14
C VAL A 83 8.03 6.67 -4.46
N ARG A 84 9.23 6.45 -3.88
CA ARG A 84 10.04 7.51 -3.25
C ARG A 84 10.36 8.66 -4.20
N LEU A 85 10.75 8.34 -5.43
CA LEU A 85 11.09 9.35 -6.44
C LEU A 85 9.87 10.19 -6.86
N ASN A 86 8.67 9.61 -6.80
CA ASN A 86 7.43 10.31 -7.18
C ASN A 86 6.76 11.05 -6.00
N CYS A 87 7.24 10.86 -4.77
CA CYS A 87 6.75 11.59 -3.58
C CYS A 87 7.01 13.10 -3.65
N GLU A 88 8.06 13.55 -4.34
CA GLU A 88 8.42 14.98 -4.37
C GLU A 88 7.64 15.79 -5.41
N GLY A 89 6.95 15.13 -6.35
CA GLY A 89 6.36 15.81 -7.51
C GLY A 89 4.86 15.64 -7.70
N ASN A 90 4.28 14.49 -7.32
CA ASN A 90 2.93 14.13 -7.78
C ASN A 90 2.10 13.30 -6.78
N LEU A 91 2.71 12.76 -5.73
CA LEU A 91 2.05 11.96 -4.70
C LEU A 91 2.10 12.72 -3.38
N GLU A 92 0.96 12.84 -2.71
CA GLU A 92 0.93 13.40 -1.35
C GLU A 92 1.65 12.46 -0.37
N ALA A 93 2.28 13.02 0.66
CA ALA A 93 3.08 12.26 1.62
C ALA A 93 2.26 11.14 2.32
N ASP A 94 0.97 11.39 2.54
CA ASP A 94 0.05 10.42 3.15
C ASP A 94 -0.25 9.26 2.20
N GLU A 95 -0.50 9.54 0.92
CA GLU A 95 -0.73 8.50 -0.11
C GLU A 95 0.51 7.62 -0.29
N ALA A 96 1.68 8.25 -0.35
CA ALA A 96 2.94 7.54 -0.37
C ALA A 96 3.10 6.65 0.88
N GLY A 97 2.78 7.18 2.07
CA GLY A 97 2.80 6.45 3.34
C GLY A 97 1.93 5.19 3.30
N ILE A 98 0.72 5.27 2.73
CA ILE A 98 -0.18 4.13 2.55
C ILE A 98 0.44 3.07 1.63
N ILE A 99 1.00 3.48 0.49
CA ILE A 99 1.66 2.56 -0.45
C ILE A 99 2.87 1.88 0.21
N PHE A 100 3.69 2.64 0.93
CA PHE A 100 4.80 2.10 1.72
C PHE A 100 4.34 1.09 2.76
N GLY A 101 3.27 1.41 3.48
CA GLY A 101 2.63 0.54 4.46
C GLY A 101 2.18 -0.77 3.83
N ALA A 102 1.41 -0.71 2.74
CA ALA A 102 0.88 -1.88 2.03
C ALA A 102 2.00 -2.78 1.48
N LEU A 103 3.06 -2.20 0.92
CA LEU A 103 4.19 -2.98 0.40
C LEU A 103 4.94 -3.70 1.52
N LYS A 104 5.14 -3.05 2.67
CA LYS A 104 5.82 -3.62 3.84
C LYS A 104 4.94 -4.59 4.63
N PHE A 105 3.63 -4.40 4.61
CA PHE A 105 2.66 -5.20 5.36
C PHE A 105 2.81 -6.70 5.08
N LYS A 106 2.93 -7.07 3.81
CA LYS A 106 3.07 -8.49 3.38
C LYS A 106 4.38 -9.17 3.84
N SER A 107 5.40 -8.41 4.21
CA SER A 107 6.68 -8.95 4.72
C SER A 107 6.78 -8.92 6.24
N LYS A 108 5.92 -8.17 6.93
CA LYS A 108 5.96 -8.06 8.38
C LYS A 108 5.34 -9.29 9.03
N THR A 109 5.86 -9.61 10.20
CA THR A 109 5.39 -10.66 11.09
C THR A 109 4.64 -10.07 12.29
N VAL A 110 3.92 -10.90 13.03
CA VAL A 110 3.28 -10.51 14.30
C VAL A 110 4.30 -9.96 15.28
N TYR A 111 5.49 -10.58 15.36
CA TYR A 111 6.58 -10.14 16.22
C TYR A 111 6.95 -8.66 16.01
N ASP A 112 6.90 -8.18 14.77
CA ASP A 112 7.29 -6.80 14.42
C ASP A 112 6.32 -5.73 14.93
N ILE A 113 5.10 -6.11 15.32
CA ILE A 113 4.04 -5.17 15.71
C ILE A 113 3.34 -5.50 17.04
N MET A 114 3.64 -6.66 17.66
CA MET A 114 2.98 -7.09 18.88
C MET A 114 3.35 -6.20 20.07
N THR A 115 2.39 -6.01 20.98
CA THR A 115 2.67 -5.38 22.28
C THR A 115 3.30 -6.41 23.22
N PRO A 116 4.47 -6.13 23.82
CA PRO A 116 5.07 -7.02 24.81
C PRO A 116 4.13 -7.31 25.97
N LEU A 117 4.11 -8.57 26.44
CA LEU A 117 3.20 -9.01 27.51
C LEU A 117 3.32 -8.19 28.79
N GLU A 118 4.50 -7.68 29.09
CA GLU A 118 4.79 -6.83 30.27
C GLU A 118 4.07 -5.48 30.22
N GLN A 119 3.78 -4.98 29.02
CA GLN A 119 3.08 -3.71 28.79
C GLN A 119 1.56 -3.90 28.66
N CYS A 120 1.07 -5.13 28.67
CA CYS A 120 -0.36 -5.42 28.57
C CYS A 120 -1.06 -5.23 29.93
N PHE A 121 -2.13 -4.42 29.93
CA PHE A 121 -3.07 -4.38 31.04
C PHE A 121 -3.91 -5.66 31.05
N MET A 122 -3.85 -6.42 32.15
CA MET A 122 -4.48 -7.74 32.27
C MET A 122 -5.14 -7.89 33.64
N VAL A 123 -6.23 -8.66 33.70
CA VAL A 123 -7.00 -8.88 34.94
C VAL A 123 -6.92 -10.36 35.33
N ASN A 124 -6.86 -10.63 36.64
CA ASN A 124 -6.81 -12.00 37.16
C ASN A 124 -8.22 -12.60 37.16
N GLU A 125 -8.36 -13.87 36.77
CA GLU A 125 -9.62 -14.63 36.80
C GLU A 125 -10.37 -14.54 38.13
N ASN A 126 -9.65 -14.54 39.26
CA ASN A 126 -10.22 -14.51 40.61
C ASN A 126 -10.64 -13.10 41.06
N SER A 127 -10.54 -12.11 40.18
CA SER A 127 -10.92 -10.73 40.49
C SER A 127 -12.43 -10.59 40.57
N VAL A 128 -12.90 -9.80 41.53
CA VAL A 128 -14.32 -9.50 41.71
C VAL A 128 -14.64 -8.18 41.01
N LEU A 129 -15.72 -8.14 40.25
CA LEU A 129 -16.18 -6.96 39.52
C LEU A 129 -16.92 -6.01 40.44
N ASN A 130 -16.16 -5.37 41.34
CA ASN A 130 -16.66 -4.29 42.18
C ASN A 130 -16.44 -2.92 41.51
N PHE A 131 -16.99 -1.86 42.12
CA PHE A 131 -16.85 -0.49 41.61
C PHE A 131 -15.40 -0.08 41.34
N LYS A 132 -14.46 -0.48 42.21
CA LYS A 132 -13.03 -0.15 42.05
C LYS A 132 -12.45 -0.82 40.81
N THR A 133 -12.63 -2.13 40.68
CA THR A 133 -12.09 -2.92 39.56
C THR A 133 -12.71 -2.50 38.23
N ILE A 134 -14.03 -2.27 38.19
CA ILE A 134 -14.71 -1.76 36.99
C ILE A 134 -14.20 -0.35 36.67
N SER A 135 -14.04 0.53 37.66
CA SER A 135 -13.48 1.87 37.45
C SER A 135 -12.05 1.83 36.89
N ASP A 136 -11.20 0.95 37.42
CA ASP A 136 -9.82 0.77 36.94
C ASP A 136 -9.79 0.24 35.50
N ILE A 137 -10.66 -0.70 35.15
CA ILE A 137 -10.85 -1.21 33.78
C ILE A 137 -11.27 -0.08 32.84
N VAL A 138 -12.27 0.73 33.22
CA VAL A 138 -12.76 1.84 32.37
C VAL A 138 -11.69 2.92 32.21
N LYS A 139 -10.97 3.26 33.28
CA LYS A 139 -9.86 4.23 33.22
C LYS A 139 -8.70 3.77 32.35
N SER A 140 -8.50 2.46 32.18
CA SER A 140 -7.46 1.92 31.29
C SER A 140 -7.69 2.29 29.81
N GLY A 141 -8.95 2.53 29.41
CA GLY A 141 -9.31 2.88 28.04
C GLY A 141 -9.23 1.72 27.02
N TYR A 142 -8.94 0.50 27.46
CA TYR A 142 -8.85 -0.66 26.56
C TYR A 142 -10.21 -1.34 26.36
N SER A 143 -10.57 -1.60 25.10
CA SER A 143 -11.83 -2.30 24.78
C SER A 143 -11.79 -3.80 25.03
N ARG A 144 -10.59 -4.40 24.95
CA ARG A 144 -10.36 -5.86 25.09
C ARG A 144 -9.22 -6.08 26.06
N ILE A 145 -9.48 -6.84 27.11
CA ILE A 145 -8.56 -7.04 28.22
C ILE A 145 -8.33 -8.55 28.41
N PRO A 146 -7.09 -9.04 28.27
CA PRO A 146 -6.79 -10.44 28.53
C PRO A 146 -7.01 -10.80 30.00
N VAL A 147 -7.63 -11.95 30.24
CA VAL A 147 -7.82 -12.54 31.56
C VAL A 147 -6.86 -13.70 31.73
N TYR A 148 -6.07 -13.67 32.81
CA TYR A 148 -5.08 -14.71 33.10
C TYR A 148 -5.41 -15.47 34.38
N SER A 149 -4.92 -16.71 34.46
CA SER A 149 -5.08 -17.58 35.62
C SER A 149 -3.73 -18.03 36.15
N ASN A 150 -3.50 -17.87 37.46
CA ASN A 150 -2.23 -18.12 38.17
C ASN A 150 -1.06 -17.22 37.71
N PHE A 151 -0.58 -17.38 36.48
CA PHE A 151 0.54 -16.65 35.90
C PHE A 151 0.10 -15.79 34.72
N LYS A 152 0.69 -14.60 34.54
CA LYS A 152 0.37 -13.68 33.44
C LYS A 152 0.54 -14.28 32.03
N VAL A 153 1.42 -15.29 31.90
CA VAL A 153 1.66 -16.03 30.65
C VAL A 153 0.46 -16.94 30.30
N ASN A 154 -0.30 -17.38 31.31
CA ASN A 154 -1.43 -18.27 31.13
C ASN A 154 -2.74 -17.48 30.93
N ILE A 155 -2.96 -17.05 29.69
CA ILE A 155 -4.17 -16.33 29.27
C ILE A 155 -5.28 -17.36 29.00
N ILE A 156 -6.36 -17.25 29.76
CA ILE A 156 -7.51 -18.17 29.71
C ILE A 156 -8.71 -17.58 28.98
N GLY A 157 -8.78 -16.25 28.84
CA GLY A 157 -9.92 -15.61 28.22
C GLY A 157 -9.71 -14.14 27.87
N LEU A 158 -10.74 -13.53 27.28
CA LEU A 158 -10.75 -12.14 26.86
C LEU A 158 -12.03 -11.48 27.38
N LEU A 159 -11.86 -10.40 28.15
CA LEU A 159 -12.96 -9.57 28.63
C LEU A 159 -13.17 -8.41 27.67
N HIS A 160 -14.40 -8.24 27.17
CA HIS A 160 -14.76 -7.02 26.46
C HIS A 160 -15.41 -6.02 27.41
N ILE A 161 -15.05 -4.74 27.29
CA ILE A 161 -15.59 -3.70 28.17
C ILE A 161 -17.12 -3.56 28.04
N LYS A 162 -17.67 -3.86 26.85
CA LYS A 162 -19.12 -3.84 26.59
C LYS A 162 -19.89 -4.90 27.38
N ASP A 163 -19.23 -5.99 27.77
CA ASP A 163 -19.86 -7.08 28.54
C ASP A 163 -20.13 -6.64 29.99
N LEU A 164 -19.45 -5.59 30.44
CA LEU A 164 -19.67 -4.98 31.75
C LEU A 164 -20.86 -4.02 31.77
N ALA A 165 -21.50 -3.72 30.63
CA ALA A 165 -22.53 -2.69 30.53
C ALA A 165 -23.79 -2.98 31.36
N PHE A 166 -24.11 -4.25 31.58
CA PHE A 166 -25.27 -4.70 32.37
C PHE A 166 -24.89 -5.23 33.74
N ILE A 167 -23.61 -5.09 34.13
CA ILE A 167 -23.13 -5.56 35.43
C ILE A 167 -23.28 -4.43 36.43
N ASP A 168 -24.06 -4.69 37.48
CA ASP A 168 -24.13 -3.80 38.63
C ASP A 168 -22.86 -3.99 39.49
N PRO A 169 -22.07 -2.92 39.73
CA PRO A 169 -20.91 -2.99 40.62
C PRO A 169 -21.24 -3.41 42.05
N ASP A 170 -22.49 -3.24 42.49
CA ASP A 170 -22.93 -3.59 43.85
C ASP A 170 -23.17 -5.11 44.02
N ASP A 171 -23.39 -5.84 42.93
CA ASP A 171 -23.59 -7.30 42.95
C ASP A 171 -22.30 -8.07 43.23
N THR A 172 -21.13 -7.44 43.09
CA THR A 172 -19.81 -8.04 43.32
C THR A 172 -19.61 -9.40 42.62
N ILE A 173 -20.01 -9.45 41.35
CA ILE A 173 -19.97 -10.69 40.55
C ILE A 173 -18.51 -11.09 40.30
N PRO A 174 -18.13 -12.36 40.46
CA PRO A 174 -16.79 -12.83 40.10
C PRO A 174 -16.59 -12.77 38.58
N LEU A 175 -15.41 -12.32 38.14
CA LEU A 175 -15.09 -12.19 36.72
C LEU A 175 -15.22 -13.50 35.95
N SER A 176 -14.92 -14.63 36.59
CA SER A 176 -15.07 -15.97 36.00
C SER A 176 -16.49 -16.26 35.51
N SER A 177 -17.53 -15.78 36.20
CA SER A 177 -18.93 -15.94 35.77
C SER A 177 -19.21 -15.22 34.46
N VAL A 178 -18.69 -14.00 34.32
CA VAL A 178 -18.84 -13.18 33.10
C VAL A 178 -18.07 -13.80 31.95
N LEU A 179 -16.85 -14.26 32.23
CA LEU A 179 -16.01 -14.91 31.23
C LEU A 179 -16.65 -16.20 30.71
N ASN A 180 -17.24 -17.01 31.58
CA ASN A 180 -17.95 -18.23 31.20
C ASN A 180 -19.27 -17.95 30.46
N PHE A 181 -19.96 -16.87 30.82
CA PHE A 181 -21.22 -16.49 30.17
C PHE A 181 -21.01 -16.04 28.73
N TYR A 182 -20.04 -15.15 28.48
CA TYR A 182 -19.79 -14.62 27.13
C TYR A 182 -18.85 -15.49 26.29
N SER A 183 -17.90 -16.19 26.93
CA SER A 183 -16.97 -17.15 26.31
C SER A 183 -16.38 -16.69 24.96
N HIS A 184 -15.80 -15.48 24.93
CA HIS A 184 -15.19 -14.95 23.70
C HIS A 184 -14.05 -15.86 23.23
N ALA A 185 -14.04 -16.17 21.93
CA ALA A 185 -13.02 -17.01 21.32
C ALA A 185 -11.63 -16.37 21.42
N LEU A 186 -10.65 -17.15 21.86
CA LEU A 186 -9.25 -16.75 21.87
C LEU A 186 -8.56 -17.18 20.58
N ILE A 187 -8.14 -16.18 19.79
CA ILE A 187 -7.28 -16.42 18.63
C ILE A 187 -5.83 -16.36 19.11
N LYS A 188 -5.12 -17.49 18.98
CA LYS A 188 -3.70 -17.61 19.33
C LYS A 188 -2.90 -17.78 18.05
N VAL A 189 -1.83 -16.99 17.91
CA VAL A 189 -1.01 -16.94 16.71
C VAL A 189 0.46 -17.02 17.10
N PHE A 190 1.28 -17.68 16.28
CA PHE A 190 2.72 -17.72 16.48
C PHE A 190 3.38 -16.40 16.08
N TYR A 191 4.48 -16.04 16.74
CA TYR A 191 5.16 -14.75 16.55
C TYR A 191 5.71 -14.55 15.13
N ASP A 192 6.08 -15.62 14.44
CA ASP A 192 6.61 -15.64 13.07
C ASP A 192 5.54 -15.62 11.99
N THR A 193 4.26 -15.69 12.38
CA THR A 193 3.14 -15.62 11.44
C THR A 193 3.13 -14.26 10.74
N LYS A 194 2.90 -14.27 9.43
CA LYS A 194 2.84 -13.04 8.62
C LYS A 194 1.54 -12.29 8.84
N LEU A 195 1.60 -10.96 8.75
CA LEU A 195 0.45 -10.10 9.00
C LEU A 195 -0.68 -10.27 7.99
N ASP A 196 -0.40 -10.69 6.76
CA ASP A 196 -1.43 -10.93 5.74
C ASP A 196 -2.34 -12.11 6.11
N VAL A 197 -1.77 -13.18 6.66
CA VAL A 197 -2.53 -14.33 7.18
C VAL A 197 -3.36 -13.91 8.38
N VAL A 198 -2.75 -13.22 9.33
CA VAL A 198 -3.42 -12.79 10.57
C VAL A 198 -4.56 -11.82 10.30
N PHE A 199 -4.40 -10.92 9.31
CA PHE A 199 -5.45 -9.99 8.92
C PHE A 199 -6.64 -10.68 8.26
N GLN A 200 -6.42 -11.80 7.56
CA GLN A 200 -7.52 -12.61 7.03
C GLN A 200 -8.30 -13.32 8.14
N GLU A 201 -7.62 -13.80 9.17
CA GLU A 201 -8.26 -14.43 10.34
C GLU A 201 -9.08 -13.44 11.18
N PHE A 202 -8.70 -12.16 11.21
CA PHE A 202 -9.43 -11.12 11.93
C PHE A 202 -10.59 -10.47 11.16
N LYS A 203 -10.77 -10.81 9.88
CA LYS A 203 -11.82 -10.23 9.01
C LYS A 203 -13.15 -10.95 9.18
#